data_AF-A0A7K1J6Z1-F1
#
_entry.id   AF-A0A7K1J6Z1-F1
#
_cell.length_a   1.000
_cell.length_b   1.000
_cell.length_c   1.000
_cell.angle_alpha   90.00
_cell.angle_beta   90.00
_cell.angle_gamma   90.00
#
_symmetry.space_group_name_H-M   'P 1'
#
loop_
_entity.id
_entity.type
_entity.pdbx_description
1 polymer ?
#
loop_
_entity_poly.entity_id
_entity_poly.type
_entity_poly.pdbx_seq_one_letter_code
_entity_poly.pdbx_strand_id
1 'polypeptide(L)' 'MPLTSFDDLLDEQLTDPQMTQLYKQERRRLDAAIEASRARPIRPQSSNTPPVRSANE' A
#
# COMPACT_ATOMS: atom_id res chain seq x y z
N MET A 1 27.65 0.63 13.12
CA MET A 1 27.23 0.00 11.84
C MET A 1 26.16 0.91 11.26
N PRO A 2 26.38 1.59 10.12
CA PRO A 2 25.26 2.26 9.47
C PRO A 2 24.30 1.17 8.99
N LEU A 3 23.02 1.30 9.31
CA LEU A 3 21.98 0.49 8.70
C LEU A 3 21.85 1.00 7.26
N THR A 4 22.69 0.48 6.36
CA THR A 4 22.51 0.68 4.92
C THR A 4 21.12 0.20 4.58
N SER A 5 20.32 1.05 3.93
CA SER A 5 18.96 0.66 3.59
C SER A 5 19.02 -0.53 2.62
N PHE A 6 17.98 -1.36 2.59
CA PHE A 6 17.90 -2.47 1.64
C PHE A 6 18.03 -1.98 0.18
N ASP A 7 17.58 -0.75 -0.08
CA ASP A 7 17.70 -0.09 -1.37
C ASP A 7 19.15 0.25 -1.73
N ASP A 8 19.94 0.75 -0.76
CA ASP A 8 21.36 1.05 -0.98
C ASP A 8 22.16 -0.24 -1.23
N LEU A 9 21.80 -1.32 -0.52
CA LEU A 9 22.43 -2.62 -0.67
C LEU A 9 22.11 -3.27 -2.03
N LEU A 10 20.92 -3.00 -2.54
CA LEU A 10 20.50 -3.43 -3.88
C LEU A 10 21.16 -2.59 -4.96
N ASP A 11 21.26 -1.26 -4.82
CA ASP A 11 21.96 -0.40 -5.79
C ASP A 11 23.46 -0.73 -5.87
N GLU A 12 24.10 -1.15 -4.77
CA GLU A 12 25.49 -1.64 -4.80
C GLU A 12 25.66 -3.01 -5.47
N GLN A 13 24.68 -3.92 -5.32
CA GLN A 13 24.74 -5.26 -5.90
C GLN A 13 24.18 -5.36 -7.33
N LEU A 14 23.27 -4.48 -7.71
CA LEU A 14 22.70 -4.42 -9.05
C LEU A 14 23.66 -3.73 -10.01
N THR A 15 24.59 -4.52 -10.53
CA THR A 15 25.53 -4.08 -11.57
C THR A 15 24.90 -4.05 -12.97
N ASP A 16 23.76 -4.72 -13.14
CA ASP A 16 23.01 -4.74 -14.40
C ASP A 16 22.06 -3.52 -14.51
N PRO A 17 22.24 -2.64 -15.51
CA PRO A 17 21.38 -1.50 -15.75
C PRO A 17 19.91 -1.88 -15.99
N GLN A 18 19.63 -3.02 -16.62
CA GLN A 18 18.27 -3.45 -16.94
C GLN A 18 17.52 -3.88 -15.67
N MET A 19 18.18 -4.66 -14.82
CA MET A 19 17.63 -5.06 -13.52
C MET A 19 17.42 -3.85 -12.59
N THR A 20 18.32 -2.87 -12.63
CA THR A 20 18.18 -1.62 -11.87
C THR A 20 16.93 -0.84 -12.31
N GLN A 21 16.67 -0.75 -13.62
CA GLN A 21 15.49 -0.08 -14.15
C GLN A 21 14.20 -0.81 -13.77
N LEU A 22 14.18 -2.14 -13.88
CA LEU A 22 13.05 -2.97 -13.50
C LEU A 22 12.72 -2.82 -12.00
N TYR A 23 13.74 -2.87 -11.14
CA TYR A 23 13.59 -2.68 -9.71
C TYR A 23 13.00 -1.31 -9.36
N LYS A 24 13.51 -0.23 -9.98
CA LYS A 24 12.97 1.13 -9.77
C LYS A 24 11.51 1.25 -10.25
N GLN A 25 11.15 0.55 -11.32
CA GLN A 25 9.77 0.53 -11.82
C GLN A 25 8.83 -0.20 -10.87
N GLU A 26 9.20 -1.39 -10.39
CA GLU A 26 8.37 -2.16 -9.45
C GLU A 26 8.23 -1.46 -8.10
N ARG A 27 9.29 -0.82 -7.62
CA ARG A 27 9.24 -0.02 -6.40
C ARG A 27 8.21 1.12 -6.50
N ARG A 28 8.17 1.85 -7.62
CA ARG A 28 7.14 2.88 -7.85
C ARG A 28 5.72 2.30 -7.87
N ARG A 29 5.54 1.10 -8.42
CA ARG A 29 4.23 0.41 -8.42
C ARG A 29 3.82 0.04 -7.01
N LEU A 30 4.75 -0.46 -6.19
CA LEU A 30 4.52 -0.78 -4.79
C LEU A 30 4.14 0.47 -4.00
N ASP A 31 4.89 1.56 -4.15
CA ASP A 31 4.61 2.83 -3.46
C ASP A 31 3.22 3.35 -3.83
N ALA A 32 2.87 3.34 -5.12
CA ALA A 32 1.54 3.72 -5.59
C ALA A 32 0.43 2.82 -5.02
N ALA A 33 0.67 1.51 -4.91
CA ALA A 33 -0.30 0.58 -4.31
C ALA A 33 -0.46 0.83 -2.81
N ILE A 34 0.62 1.12 -2.09
CA ILE A 34 0.61 1.47 -0.66
C ILE A 34 -0.17 2.77 -0.47
N GLU A 35 0.13 3.82 -1.25
CA GLU A 35 -0.62 5.08 -1.21
C GLU A 35 -2.11 4.86 -1.51
N ALA A 36 -2.43 4.08 -2.55
CA ALA A 36 -3.81 3.74 -2.89
C ALA A 36 -4.51 2.96 -1.77
N SER A 37 -3.80 2.09 -1.04
CA SER A 37 -4.36 1.37 0.12
C SER A 37 -4.61 2.29 1.31
N ARG A 38 -3.71 3.26 1.55
CA ARG A 38 -3.86 4.28 2.61
C ARG A 38 -4.96 5.30 2.28
N ALA A 39 -5.13 5.61 1.00
CA ALA A 39 -6.13 6.54 0.51
C ALA A 39 -7.54 5.93 0.45
N ARG A 40 -7.68 4.60 0.55
CA ARG A 40 -8.99 4.01 0.82
C ARG A 40 -9.35 4.34 2.26
N PRO A 41 -10.34 5.21 2.52
CA PRO A 41 -10.87 5.31 3.86
C PRO A 41 -11.33 3.92 4.23
N ILE A 42 -10.85 3.41 5.36
CA ILE A 42 -11.48 2.29 6.04
C ILE A 42 -12.90 2.80 6.26
N ARG A 43 -13.84 2.47 5.38
CA ARG A 43 -15.24 2.84 5.57
C ARG A 43 -15.58 2.13 6.86
N PRO A 44 -15.76 2.83 8.00
CA PRO A 44 -16.28 2.14 9.16
C PRO A 44 -17.57 1.54 8.67
N GLN A 45 -17.76 0.24 8.87
CA GLN A 45 -19.02 -0.43 8.59
C GLN A 45 -20.04 0.19 9.55
N SER A 46 -20.56 1.36 9.17
CA SER A 46 -21.58 2.07 9.92
C SER A 46 -22.88 1.32 9.70
N SER A 47 -23.32 0.71 10.79
CA SER A 47 -24.70 0.43 11.14
C SER A 47 -25.46 -0.57 10.25
N ASN A 48 -25.24 -1.85 10.53
CA ASN A 48 -26.36 -2.81 10.58
C ASN A 48 -27.29 -2.43 11.76
N THR A 49 -28.11 -1.39 11.60
CA THR A 49 -29.31 -1.22 12.43
C THR A 49 -30.48 -1.75 11.63
N PRO A 50 -31.17 -2.82 12.07
CA PRO A 50 -32.38 -3.27 11.41
C PRO A 50 -33.46 -2.18 11.56
N PRO A 51 -34.35 -2.01 10.57
CA PRO A 51 -35.45 -1.05 10.69
C PRO A 51 -36.36 -1.49 11.85
N VAL A 52 -36.51 -0.62 12.85
CA VAL A 52 -37.52 -0.80 13.90
C VAL A 52 -38.89 -0.77 13.23
N ARG A 53 -39.58 -1.90 13.27
CA ARG A 53 -40.94 -2.05 12.76
C ARG A 53 -41.85 -1.19 13.64
N SER A 54 -42.22 0.01 13.18
CA SER A 54 -43.31 0.79 13.78
C SER A 54 -44.60 -0.02 13.67
N ALA A 55 -44.99 -0.65 14.76
CA ALA A 55 -46.37 -1.04 14.99
C ALA A 55 -47.13 0.25 15.32
N ASN A 56 -47.89 0.76 14.37
CA ASN A 56 -48.94 1.72 14.69
C ASN A 56 -50.21 0.92 14.99
N GLU A 57 -50.76 1.23 16.16
CA GLU A 57 -52.03 0.80 16.74
C GLU A 57 -53.25 1.18 15.89
#